data_AF-A0A524GM13-F1
#
_entry.id   AF-A0A524GM13-F1
#
_cell.length_a   1.000
_cell.length_b   1.000
_cell.length_c   1.000
_cell.angle_alpha   90.00
_cell.angle_beta   90.00
_cell.angle_gamma   90.00
#
_symmetry.space_group_name_H-M   'P 1'
#
loop_
_entity.id
_entity.type
_entity.pdbx_description
1 polymer ?
#
loop_
_entity_poly.entity_id
_entity_poly.type
_entity_poly.pdbx_seq_one_letter_code
_entity_poly.pdbx_strand_id
1 'polypeptide(L)'
;MKRIVALRSPAVAIALGLAATLQPALAQSLAIIPPSLVTPDKVETRIGTLDFKDGAPSKETLDKVYDNLLFTHAYNTFVNTFQGVSMSSFRDGIVKAGVKDGEFIIWPELLDSKALFATANADTVYFFGFADLSKGPVVFEAPPGALGAIDDMWWRWVSDFGAPGPDRGLGGKYLIVPPGYEGRLPEGGFFTVHAKT
;
A
#
# COMPACT_ATOMS: atom_id res chain seq x y z
N MET A 1 -80.60 -14.13 86.81
CA MET A 1 -81.30 -13.43 85.70
C MET A 1 -80.30 -12.74 84.79
N LYS A 2 -80.01 -13.33 83.62
CA LYS A 2 -79.76 -12.67 82.32
C LYS A 2 -79.60 -13.80 81.27
N ARG A 3 -80.09 -13.50 80.07
CA ARG A 3 -80.75 -14.41 79.12
C ARG A 3 -79.80 -15.27 78.27
N ILE A 4 -80.34 -16.42 77.86
CA ILE A 4 -79.94 -17.29 76.75
C ILE A 4 -79.98 -16.52 75.41
N VAL A 5 -78.98 -16.71 74.54
CA VAL A 5 -79.18 -16.87 73.08
C VAL A 5 -78.08 -17.80 72.53
N ALA A 6 -78.50 -18.89 71.89
CA ALA A 6 -77.65 -19.74 71.06
C ALA A 6 -77.70 -19.26 69.61
N LEU A 7 -76.61 -19.36 68.85
CA LEU A 7 -76.66 -19.44 67.38
C LEU A 7 -75.49 -20.25 66.82
N ARG A 8 -75.75 -20.88 65.67
CA ARG A 8 -75.05 -22.01 65.03
C ARG A 8 -73.83 -21.57 64.18
N SER A 9 -72.92 -22.54 63.96
CA SER A 9 -71.79 -22.77 63.00
C SER A 9 -71.69 -21.94 61.69
N PRO A 10 -70.64 -22.13 60.83
CA PRO A 10 -69.20 -22.38 61.00
C PRO A 10 -68.32 -21.38 60.18
N ALA A 11 -67.03 -21.22 60.48
CA ALA A 11 -66.08 -20.60 59.55
C ALA A 11 -64.72 -21.29 59.65
N VAL A 12 -64.65 -22.48 59.04
CA VAL A 12 -63.41 -23.09 58.60
C VAL A 12 -63.02 -22.44 57.27
N ALA A 13 -61.71 -22.30 57.05
CA ALA A 13 -61.03 -22.04 55.77
C ALA A 13 -60.95 -20.58 55.28
N ILE A 14 -59.98 -19.81 55.82
CA ILE A 14 -59.11 -18.96 54.98
C ILE A 14 -57.71 -18.93 55.61
N ALA A 15 -56.98 -20.05 55.52
CA ALA A 15 -55.55 -20.10 55.80
C ALA A 15 -54.95 -21.23 54.95
N LEU A 16 -54.74 -21.00 53.64
CA LEU A 16 -53.93 -21.90 52.76
C LEU A 16 -53.79 -21.38 51.31
N GLY A 17 -53.74 -20.06 51.08
CA GLY A 17 -53.78 -19.49 49.72
C GLY A 17 -52.51 -18.83 49.20
N LEU A 18 -51.36 -18.91 49.88
CA LEU A 18 -50.17 -18.12 49.51
C LEU A 18 -48.82 -18.87 49.71
N ALA A 19 -48.79 -20.17 49.41
CA ALA A 19 -47.57 -20.97 49.53
C ALA A 19 -47.21 -21.81 48.28
N ALA A 20 -47.64 -21.40 47.10
CA ALA A 20 -47.16 -21.93 45.82
C ALA A 20 -47.03 -20.73 44.88
N THR A 21 -45.85 -20.27 44.47
CA THR A 21 -44.83 -21.02 43.72
C THR A 21 -43.46 -20.32 43.85
N LEU A 22 -42.58 -20.80 44.72
CA LEU A 22 -41.15 -20.58 44.56
C LEU A 22 -40.61 -21.72 43.70
N GLN A 23 -40.68 -21.56 42.38
CA GLN A 23 -39.87 -22.40 41.50
C GLN A 23 -38.42 -21.97 41.68
N PRO A 24 -37.46 -22.89 41.90
CA PRO A 24 -36.06 -22.54 41.76
C PRO A 24 -35.87 -22.09 40.31
N ALA A 25 -35.46 -20.84 40.11
CA ALA A 25 -34.93 -20.40 38.84
C ALA A 25 -33.65 -21.20 38.61
N LEU A 26 -33.78 -22.37 37.98
CA LEU A 26 -32.66 -23.08 37.41
C LEU A 26 -32.09 -22.13 36.36
N ALA A 27 -30.94 -21.53 36.65
CA ALA A 27 -30.16 -20.83 35.64
C ALA A 27 -30.12 -21.75 34.41
N GLN A 28 -30.68 -21.28 33.29
CA GLN A 28 -30.53 -21.98 32.03
C GLN A 28 -29.02 -22.14 31.83
N SER A 29 -28.54 -23.37 31.93
CA SER A 29 -27.20 -23.74 31.47
C SER A 29 -27.03 -23.06 30.12
N LEU A 30 -26.07 -22.12 30.01
CA LEU A 30 -25.73 -21.49 28.75
C LEU A 30 -25.62 -22.62 27.73
N ALA A 31 -26.48 -22.59 26.71
CA ALA A 31 -26.41 -23.57 25.64
C ALA A 31 -24.95 -23.56 25.14
N ILE A 32 -24.32 -24.73 25.11
CA ILE A 32 -22.94 -24.86 24.65
C ILE A 32 -22.92 -24.27 23.24
N ILE A 33 -22.27 -23.11 23.09
CA ILE A 33 -22.14 -22.45 21.80
C ILE A 33 -21.29 -23.40 20.94
N PRO A 34 -21.74 -23.78 19.72
CA PRO A 34 -20.97 -24.62 18.84
C PRO A 34 -19.53 -24.10 18.67
N PRO A 35 -18.50 -24.95 18.68
CA PRO A 35 -17.10 -24.52 18.53
C PRO A 35 -16.82 -23.69 17.27
N SER A 36 -17.61 -23.85 16.21
CA SER A 36 -17.52 -23.04 14.99
C SER A 36 -18.02 -21.60 15.13
N LEU A 37 -18.73 -21.29 16.22
CA LEU A 37 -19.31 -19.98 16.51
C LEU A 37 -18.54 -19.22 17.62
N VAL A 38 -17.43 -19.77 18.10
CA VAL A 38 -16.54 -19.13 19.08
C VAL A 38 -15.12 -19.05 18.54
N THR A 39 -14.39 -18.01 18.92
CA THR A 39 -12.95 -17.93 18.67
C THR A 39 -12.25 -18.96 19.54
N PRO A 40 -11.45 -19.88 18.99
CA PRO A 40 -10.66 -20.81 19.79
C PRO A 40 -9.68 -20.07 20.69
N ASP A 41 -9.45 -20.60 21.89
CA ASP A 41 -8.46 -20.04 22.83
C ASP A 41 -7.03 -20.06 22.27
N LYS A 42 -6.76 -20.94 21.30
CA LYS A 42 -5.45 -21.06 20.64
C LYS A 42 -5.61 -21.31 19.15
N VAL A 43 -4.82 -20.59 18.36
CA VAL A 43 -4.72 -20.77 16.91
C VAL A 43 -3.27 -20.86 16.50
N GLU A 44 -2.87 -21.99 15.92
CA GLU A 44 -1.52 -22.18 15.38
C GLU A 44 -1.38 -21.46 14.03
N THR A 45 -0.33 -20.65 13.88
CA THR A 45 -0.08 -19.87 12.66
C THR A 45 1.41 -19.82 12.32
N ARG A 46 1.76 -19.31 11.13
CA ARG A 46 3.16 -19.10 10.73
C ARG A 46 3.93 -18.09 11.58
N ILE A 47 3.22 -17.24 12.33
CA ILE A 47 3.81 -16.24 13.24
C ILE A 47 3.80 -16.72 14.70
N GLY A 48 3.61 -18.03 14.88
CA GLY A 48 3.47 -18.70 16.17
C GLY A 48 2.01 -18.86 16.59
N THR A 49 1.81 -19.49 17.75
CA THR A 49 0.50 -19.64 18.38
C THR A 49 -0.08 -18.29 18.76
N LEU A 50 -1.35 -18.06 18.44
CA LEU A 50 -2.15 -16.91 18.87
C LEU A 50 -3.08 -17.38 19.99
N ASP A 51 -2.93 -16.79 21.17
CA ASP A 51 -3.73 -17.08 22.35
C ASP A 51 -4.83 -16.02 22.55
N PHE A 52 -6.03 -16.49 22.89
CA PHE A 52 -7.24 -15.71 23.13
C PHE A 52 -7.89 -16.10 24.47
N LYS A 53 -8.55 -15.14 25.10
CA LYS A 53 -9.40 -15.35 26.27
C LYS A 53 -10.75 -14.68 26.02
N ASP A 54 -11.82 -15.47 26.00
CA ASP A 54 -13.18 -15.00 25.68
C ASP A 54 -13.24 -14.25 24.33
N GLY A 55 -12.41 -14.67 23.37
CA GLY A 55 -12.25 -14.04 22.06
C GLY A 55 -11.34 -12.81 22.03
N ALA A 56 -10.90 -12.27 23.18
CA ALA A 56 -9.93 -11.18 23.23
C ALA A 56 -8.49 -11.70 23.11
N PRO A 57 -7.64 -11.13 22.25
CA PRO A 57 -6.25 -11.56 22.10
C PRO A 57 -5.42 -11.21 23.35
N SER A 58 -4.44 -12.05 23.68
CA SER A 58 -3.41 -11.67 24.66
C SER A 58 -2.53 -10.53 24.14
N LYS A 59 -1.75 -9.90 25.03
CA LYS A 59 -0.77 -8.89 24.61
C LYS A 59 0.26 -9.46 23.65
N GLU A 60 0.75 -10.67 23.93
CA GLU A 60 1.72 -11.38 23.09
C GLU A 60 1.15 -11.71 21.70
N THR A 61 -0.14 -12.07 21.63
CA THR A 61 -0.86 -12.22 20.36
C THR A 61 -0.93 -10.91 19.59
N LEU A 62 -1.27 -9.79 20.26
CA LEU A 62 -1.28 -8.48 19.63
C LEU A 62 0.11 -8.10 19.09
N ASP A 63 1.16 -8.29 19.89
CA ASP A 63 2.54 -7.99 19.49
C ASP A 63 2.94 -8.78 18.23
N LYS A 64 2.65 -10.09 18.18
CA LYS A 64 2.89 -10.93 16.99
C LYS A 64 2.12 -10.46 15.76
N VAL A 65 0.84 -10.13 15.92
CA VAL A 65 -0.02 -9.71 14.80
C VAL A 65 0.45 -8.36 14.24
N TYR A 66 0.77 -7.40 15.12
CA TYR A 66 1.26 -6.09 14.68
C TYR A 66 2.66 -6.16 14.08
N ASP A 67 3.56 -6.99 14.62
CA ASP A 67 4.87 -7.23 14.02
C ASP A 67 4.73 -7.83 12.61
N ASN A 68 3.86 -8.83 12.44
CA ASN A 68 3.60 -9.40 11.13
C ASN A 68 2.95 -8.40 10.15
N LEU A 69 2.07 -7.53 10.65
CA LEU A 69 1.48 -6.46 9.84
C LEU A 69 2.56 -5.47 9.38
N LEU A 70 3.45 -5.05 10.30
CA LEU A 70 4.58 -4.19 9.99
C LEU A 70 5.50 -4.83 8.95
N PHE A 71 5.86 -6.11 9.13
CA PHE A 71 6.65 -6.87 8.16
C PHE A 71 5.97 -6.90 6.78
N THR A 72 4.67 -7.15 6.74
CA THR A 72 3.91 -7.20 5.48
C THR A 72 3.92 -5.84 4.78
N HIS A 73 3.75 -4.74 5.52
CA HIS A 73 3.85 -3.39 4.96
C HIS A 73 5.27 -3.05 4.49
N ALA A 74 6.31 -3.47 5.24
CA ALA A 74 7.70 -3.28 4.84
C ALA A 74 8.03 -4.05 3.56
N TYR A 75 7.63 -5.31 3.48
CA TYR A 75 7.78 -6.14 2.28
C TYR A 75 7.07 -5.53 1.08
N ASN A 76 5.80 -5.13 1.24
CA ASN A 76 5.04 -4.47 0.18
C ASN A 76 5.68 -3.17 -0.27
N THR A 77 6.23 -2.38 0.66
CA THR A 77 6.95 -1.15 0.32
C THR A 77 8.18 -1.48 -0.52
N PHE A 78 8.99 -2.45 -0.12
CA PHE A 78 10.18 -2.85 -0.87
C PHE A 78 9.86 -3.32 -2.29
N VAL A 79 8.93 -4.27 -2.45
CA VAL A 79 8.63 -4.85 -3.78
C VAL A 79 7.94 -3.86 -4.71
N ASN A 80 7.03 -3.02 -4.18
CA ASN A 80 6.29 -2.08 -5.01
C ASN A 80 7.09 -0.82 -5.37
N THR A 81 8.18 -0.53 -4.64
CA THR A 81 8.99 0.67 -4.89
C THR A 81 10.33 0.40 -5.57
N PHE A 82 10.63 -0.86 -5.89
CA PHE A 82 11.89 -1.29 -6.46
C PHE A 82 12.34 -0.46 -7.69
N GLN A 83 11.43 -0.16 -8.62
CA GLN A 83 11.73 0.65 -9.81
C GLN A 83 12.21 2.07 -9.46
N GLY A 84 11.55 2.74 -8.50
CA GLY A 84 11.94 4.08 -8.06
C GLY A 84 13.27 4.08 -7.31
N VAL A 85 13.50 3.07 -6.46
CA VAL A 85 14.78 2.89 -5.76
C VAL A 85 15.91 2.61 -6.75
N SER A 86 15.67 1.79 -7.78
CA SER A 86 16.63 1.52 -8.85
C SER A 86 17.02 2.81 -9.55
N MET A 87 16.05 3.65 -9.91
CA MET A 87 16.30 4.92 -10.59
C MET A 87 16.96 5.98 -9.73
N SER A 88 16.57 6.08 -8.45
CA SER A 88 17.27 6.94 -7.50
C SER A 88 18.72 6.50 -7.33
N SER A 89 18.98 5.19 -7.22
CA SER A 89 20.33 4.65 -7.07
C SER A 89 21.19 4.87 -8.31
N PHE A 90 20.59 4.74 -9.50
CA PHE A 90 21.28 5.01 -10.76
C PHE A 90 21.62 6.49 -10.88
N ARG A 91 20.66 7.39 -10.60
CA ARG A 91 20.90 8.84 -10.56
C ARG A 91 22.02 9.20 -9.58
N ASP A 92 22.02 8.63 -8.38
CA ASP A 92 23.07 8.87 -7.39
C ASP A 92 24.46 8.45 -7.91
N GLY A 93 24.54 7.35 -8.66
CA GLY A 93 25.77 6.93 -9.33
C GLY A 93 26.25 7.94 -10.38
N ILE A 94 25.34 8.42 -11.22
CA ILE A 94 25.62 9.44 -12.26
C ILE A 94 26.07 10.77 -11.63
N VAL A 95 25.39 11.22 -10.56
CA VAL A 95 25.77 12.43 -9.83
C VAL A 95 27.13 12.29 -9.15
N LYS A 96 27.45 11.12 -8.57
CA LYS A 96 28.78 10.83 -8.00
C LYS A 96 29.87 10.79 -9.06
N ALA A 97 29.54 10.48 -10.31
CA ALA A 97 30.45 10.61 -11.45
C ALA A 97 30.65 12.07 -11.91
N GLY A 98 29.95 13.03 -11.32
CA GLY A 98 30.11 14.47 -11.57
C GLY A 98 29.11 15.07 -12.56
N VAL A 99 28.12 14.31 -13.03
CA VAL A 99 27.12 14.75 -14.00
C VAL A 99 25.92 15.36 -13.27
N LYS A 100 25.49 16.54 -13.69
CA LYS A 100 24.38 17.27 -13.07
C LYS A 100 23.06 17.04 -13.81
N ASP A 101 21.95 17.43 -13.19
CA ASP A 101 20.67 17.47 -13.91
C ASP A 101 20.78 18.42 -15.12
N GLY A 102 20.25 17.99 -16.27
CA GLY A 102 20.37 18.67 -17.55
C GLY A 102 21.64 18.33 -18.33
N GLU A 103 22.55 17.53 -17.76
CA GLU A 103 23.74 17.01 -18.45
C GLU A 103 23.57 15.52 -18.78
N PHE A 104 24.32 15.05 -19.78
CA PHE A 104 24.35 13.64 -20.17
C PHE A 104 25.69 13.00 -19.83
N ILE A 105 25.65 11.80 -19.27
CA ILE A 105 26.78 10.87 -19.34
C ILE A 105 26.75 10.16 -20.69
N ILE A 106 27.91 9.90 -21.28
CA ILE A 106 28.05 9.17 -22.53
C ILE A 106 29.04 8.04 -22.32
N TRP A 107 28.67 6.83 -22.76
CA TRP A 107 29.58 5.73 -22.98
C TRP A 107 29.88 5.66 -24.48
N PRO A 108 31.02 6.23 -24.91
CA PRO A 108 31.34 6.38 -26.33
C PRO A 108 31.77 5.07 -26.99
N GLU A 109 32.09 4.06 -26.19
CA GLU A 109 32.44 2.71 -26.63
C GLU A 109 31.34 1.72 -26.24
N LEU A 110 31.35 0.56 -26.88
CA LEU A 110 30.46 -0.54 -26.55
C LEU A 110 30.72 -1.02 -25.12
N LEU A 111 29.65 -1.30 -24.38
CA LEU A 111 29.74 -1.71 -23.00
C LEU A 111 30.20 -3.17 -22.89
N ASP A 112 31.03 -3.44 -21.88
CA ASP A 112 31.48 -4.77 -21.50
C ASP A 112 31.02 -5.13 -20.07
N SER A 113 31.44 -6.29 -19.56
CA SER A 113 31.07 -6.76 -18.21
C SER A 113 31.60 -5.90 -17.06
N LYS A 114 32.45 -4.90 -17.32
CA LYS A 114 32.92 -3.93 -16.31
C LYS A 114 31.95 -2.76 -16.16
N ALA A 115 31.03 -2.58 -17.11
CA ALA A 115 30.02 -1.54 -17.01
C ALA A 115 29.06 -1.83 -15.84
N LEU A 116 28.96 -0.88 -14.91
CA LEU A 116 28.02 -0.93 -13.79
C LEU A 116 26.64 -0.39 -14.21
N PHE A 117 26.12 -0.93 -15.31
CA PHE A 117 24.83 -0.56 -15.91
C PHE A 117 24.01 -1.83 -16.10
N ALA A 118 22.88 -1.92 -15.39
CA ALA A 118 22.03 -3.10 -15.36
C ALA A 118 21.53 -3.46 -16.77
N THR A 119 21.78 -4.71 -17.19
CA THR A 119 21.31 -5.29 -18.46
C THR A 119 21.63 -4.43 -19.69
N ALA A 120 22.77 -3.73 -19.66
CA ALA A 120 23.18 -2.90 -20.77
C ALA A 120 23.47 -3.74 -22.03
N ASN A 121 23.15 -3.18 -23.19
CA ASN A 121 23.45 -3.78 -24.48
C ASN A 121 24.94 -3.59 -24.83
N ALA A 122 25.55 -4.60 -25.47
CA ALA A 122 26.97 -4.59 -25.83
C ALA A 122 27.22 -4.20 -27.31
N ASP A 123 26.17 -3.85 -28.05
CA ASP A 123 26.16 -3.56 -29.48
C ASP A 123 25.74 -2.10 -29.78
N THR A 124 25.40 -1.31 -28.75
CA THR A 124 25.00 0.10 -28.88
C THR A 124 25.78 1.01 -27.94
N VAL A 125 26.14 2.19 -28.43
CA VAL A 125 26.65 3.27 -27.58
C VAL A 125 25.50 3.88 -26.77
N TYR A 126 25.77 4.28 -25.53
CA TYR A 126 24.77 4.80 -24.62
C TYR A 126 25.03 6.25 -24.24
N PHE A 127 23.94 6.99 -24.07
CA PHE A 127 23.93 8.21 -23.29
C PHE A 127 22.76 8.16 -22.31
N PHE A 128 22.93 8.80 -21.15
CA PHE A 128 21.88 8.87 -20.14
C PHE A 128 21.93 10.22 -19.43
N GLY A 129 20.78 10.76 -19.09
CA GLY A 129 20.67 12.05 -18.41
C GLY A 129 19.44 12.10 -17.52
N PHE A 130 19.46 12.99 -16.54
CA PHE A 130 18.33 13.28 -15.67
C PHE A 130 17.97 14.76 -15.81
N ALA A 131 16.68 15.07 -15.73
CA ALA A 131 16.19 16.45 -15.71
C ALA A 131 15.35 16.67 -14.44
N ASP A 132 15.61 17.78 -13.75
CA ASP A 132 14.81 18.22 -12.61
C ASP A 132 13.71 19.16 -13.10
N LEU A 133 12.46 18.70 -13.03
CA LEU A 133 11.28 19.46 -13.45
C LEU A 133 10.68 20.31 -12.30
N SER A 134 11.27 20.30 -11.10
CA SER A 134 10.74 21.03 -9.93
C SER A 134 10.66 22.54 -10.14
N LYS A 135 11.46 23.08 -11.07
CA LYS A 135 11.51 24.50 -11.43
C LYS A 135 10.62 24.85 -12.63
N GLY A 136 10.00 23.87 -13.28
CA GLY A 136 9.15 24.05 -14.44
C GLY A 136 9.51 23.13 -15.62
N PRO A 137 8.88 23.36 -16.78
CA PRO A 137 9.12 22.57 -17.99
C PRO A 137 10.57 22.65 -18.48
N VAL A 138 11.08 21.53 -18.97
CA VAL A 138 12.43 21.41 -19.55
C VAL A 138 12.32 21.01 -21.02
N VAL A 139 13.23 21.52 -21.85
CA VAL A 139 13.34 21.11 -23.25
C VAL A 139 14.48 20.11 -23.40
N PHE A 140 14.17 18.95 -23.96
CA PHE A 140 15.16 17.99 -24.45
C PHE A 140 15.25 18.09 -25.98
N GLU A 141 16.45 18.32 -26.50
CA GLU A 141 16.71 18.36 -27.95
C GLU A 141 17.36 17.03 -28.38
N ALA A 142 16.56 16.18 -29.03
CA ALA A 142 17.02 14.91 -29.56
C ALA A 142 17.75 15.14 -30.89
N PRO A 143 19.01 14.68 -31.04
CA PRO A 143 19.70 14.77 -32.32
C PRO A 143 19.12 13.75 -33.33
N PRO A 144 19.24 14.01 -34.65
CA PRO A 144 18.82 13.06 -35.67
C PRO A 144 19.54 11.71 -35.51
N GLY A 145 18.82 10.61 -35.73
CA GLY A 145 19.34 9.25 -35.64
C GLY A 145 19.54 8.72 -34.22
N ALA A 146 19.35 9.52 -33.18
CA ALA A 146 19.32 9.02 -31.81
C ALA A 146 18.03 8.22 -31.56
N LEU A 147 18.12 7.22 -30.66
CA LEU A 147 17.02 6.35 -30.27
C LEU A 147 17.00 6.22 -28.76
N GLY A 148 15.82 6.34 -28.16
CA GLY A 148 15.65 6.09 -26.73
C GLY A 148 14.26 6.48 -26.25
N ALA A 149 14.13 6.51 -24.92
CA ALA A 149 12.89 6.86 -24.23
C ALA A 149 13.14 7.99 -23.23
N ILE A 150 12.08 8.76 -22.99
CA ILE A 150 11.92 9.66 -21.87
C ILE A 150 11.01 8.92 -20.89
N ASP A 151 11.55 8.61 -19.72
CA ASP A 151 10.83 7.98 -18.62
C ASP A 151 10.84 8.92 -17.41
N ASP A 152 9.85 8.75 -16.53
CA ASP A 152 9.84 9.45 -15.25
C ASP A 152 10.69 8.73 -14.18
N MET A 153 10.82 9.31 -12.98
CA MET A 153 11.65 8.75 -11.91
C MET A 153 11.12 7.42 -11.32
N TRP A 154 9.93 6.97 -11.74
CA TRP A 154 9.41 5.63 -11.44
C TRP A 154 9.59 4.67 -12.62
N TRP A 155 10.42 5.02 -13.61
CA TRP A 155 10.65 4.24 -14.82
C TRP A 155 9.37 4.00 -15.63
N ARG A 156 8.43 4.95 -15.57
CA ARG A 156 7.20 4.90 -16.38
C ARG A 156 7.42 5.67 -17.65
N TRP A 157 7.02 5.06 -18.75
CA TRP A 157 7.07 5.64 -20.08
C TRP A 157 6.34 6.99 -20.16
N VAL A 158 7.04 8.00 -20.68
CA VAL A 158 6.48 9.31 -21.01
C VAL A 158 6.43 9.49 -22.52
N SER A 159 7.53 9.22 -23.24
CA SER A 159 7.58 9.30 -24.71
C SER A 159 8.83 8.63 -25.26
N ASP A 160 8.77 8.16 -26.51
CA ASP A 160 9.95 7.76 -27.24
C ASP A 160 10.53 8.93 -28.04
N PHE A 161 11.85 8.90 -28.29
CA PHE A 161 12.51 9.71 -29.30
C PHE A 161 13.27 8.81 -30.28
N GLY A 162 13.48 9.31 -31.50
CA GLY A 162 14.03 8.54 -32.60
C GLY A 162 12.95 7.91 -33.47
N ALA A 163 13.30 6.84 -34.18
CA ALA A 163 12.39 6.17 -35.13
C ALA A 163 10.95 5.90 -34.61
N PRO A 164 10.74 5.39 -33.38
CA PRO A 164 9.40 5.17 -32.85
C PRO A 164 8.72 6.45 -32.34
N GLY A 165 9.50 7.49 -32.03
CA GLY A 165 9.03 8.76 -31.50
C GLY A 165 8.31 9.65 -32.51
N PRO A 166 7.74 10.77 -32.05
CA PRO A 166 7.08 11.74 -32.92
C PRO A 166 8.07 12.46 -33.87
N ASP A 167 9.36 12.49 -33.55
CA ASP A 167 10.42 13.03 -34.40
C ASP A 167 10.80 12.10 -35.58
N ARG A 168 10.34 10.84 -35.58
CA ARG A 168 10.57 9.85 -36.65
C ARG A 168 12.05 9.65 -37.00
N GLY A 169 12.93 9.82 -36.02
CA GLY A 169 14.38 9.71 -36.19
C GLY A 169 15.05 10.90 -36.87
N LEU A 170 14.29 11.95 -37.20
CA LEU A 170 14.83 13.18 -37.79
C LEU A 170 15.34 14.17 -36.73
N GLY A 171 15.22 13.82 -35.44
CA GLY A 171 15.53 14.72 -34.33
C GLY A 171 14.42 15.74 -34.09
N GLY A 172 14.41 16.33 -32.91
CA GLY A 172 13.35 17.25 -32.51
C GLY A 172 13.46 17.75 -31.09
N LYS A 173 12.59 18.69 -30.75
CA LYS A 173 12.54 19.30 -29.42
C LYS A 173 11.35 18.78 -28.65
N TYR A 174 11.60 18.20 -27.49
CA TYR A 174 10.60 17.65 -26.58
C TYR A 174 10.43 18.60 -25.42
N LEU A 175 9.22 19.11 -25.22
CA LEU A 175 8.88 19.92 -24.05
C LEU A 175 8.33 19.00 -22.98
N ILE A 176 9.13 18.74 -21.96
CA ILE A 176 8.79 17.85 -20.84
C ILE A 176 8.16 18.70 -19.73
N VAL A 177 6.89 18.45 -19.46
CA VAL A 177 6.07 19.24 -18.53
C VAL A 177 5.96 18.51 -17.18
N PRO A 178 6.24 19.18 -16.03
CA PRO A 178 6.10 18.57 -14.72
C PRO A 178 4.65 18.21 -14.37
N PRO A 179 4.44 17.28 -13.42
CA PRO A 179 3.12 17.01 -12.88
C PRO A 179 2.52 18.28 -12.26
N GLY A 180 1.25 18.55 -12.58
CA GLY A 180 0.50 19.67 -11.99
C GLY A 180 0.92 21.07 -12.48
N TYR A 181 1.67 21.19 -13.58
CA TYR A 181 2.01 22.50 -14.16
C TYR A 181 0.78 23.20 -14.74
N GLU A 182 0.47 24.40 -14.25
CA GLU A 182 -0.66 25.24 -14.71
C GLU A 182 -0.22 26.49 -15.48
N GLY A 183 1.10 26.67 -15.66
CA GLY A 183 1.63 27.80 -16.39
C GLY A 183 1.35 27.72 -17.90
N ARG A 184 1.58 28.82 -18.61
CA ARG A 184 1.47 28.83 -20.08
C ARG A 184 2.58 27.99 -20.70
N LEU A 185 2.22 27.20 -21.70
CA LEU A 185 3.14 26.46 -22.54
C LEU A 185 3.30 27.17 -23.90
N PRO A 186 4.47 27.09 -24.56
CA PRO A 186 4.65 27.64 -25.89
C PRO A 186 3.74 26.93 -26.91
N GLU A 187 3.26 27.69 -27.90
CA GLU A 187 2.46 27.17 -29.01
C GLU A 187 3.39 26.72 -30.15
N GLY A 188 3.39 25.42 -30.46
CA GLY A 188 4.14 24.84 -31.57
C GLY A 188 5.65 24.73 -31.33
N GLY A 189 6.35 24.08 -32.27
CA GLY A 189 7.81 23.91 -32.24
C GLY A 189 8.34 22.84 -31.27
N PHE A 190 7.47 22.20 -30.48
CA PHE A 190 7.84 21.15 -29.54
C PHE A 190 6.88 19.96 -29.59
N PHE A 191 7.42 18.77 -29.38
CA PHE A 191 6.66 17.59 -28.97
C PHE A 191 6.42 17.70 -27.46
N THR A 192 5.23 18.12 -27.07
CA THR A 192 4.90 18.33 -25.65
C THR A 192 4.51 17.01 -25.01
N VAL A 193 5.15 16.66 -23.89
CA VAL A 193 4.96 15.41 -23.15
C VAL A 193 4.86 15.69 -21.65
N HIS A 194 4.07 14.91 -20.92
CA HIS A 194 3.78 15.15 -19.50
C HIS A 194 4.37 14.05 -18.63
N ALA A 195 5.34 14.41 -17.80
CA ALA A 195 5.90 13.51 -16.81
C ALA A 195 5.00 13.45 -15.55
N LYS A 196 5.05 12.33 -14.84
CA LYS A 196 4.27 12.14 -13.59
C LYS A 196 5.11 12.35 -12.32
N THR A 197 6.41 12.58 -12.46
CA THR A 197 7.36 12.95 -11.41
C THR A 197 8.49 13.78 -11.99
#